data_AF-A0A562PUR9-F1
#
_entry.id   AF-A0A562PUR9-F1
#
_cell.length_a   1.000
_cell.length_b   1.000
_cell.length_c   1.000
_cell.angle_alpha   90.00
_cell.angle_beta   90.00
_cell.angle_gamma   90.00
#
_symmetry.space_group_name_H-M   'P 1'
#
loop_
_entity.id
_entity.type
_entity.pdbx_description
1 polymer ?
#
loop_
_entity_poly.entity_id
_entity_poly.type
_entity_poly.pdbx_seq_one_letter_code
_entity_poly.pdbx_strand_id
1 'polypeptide(L)'
;MKKYLLIIALFILQISFGQQSTTTYYFIRHAEKVDNSQNPDLSETGLERANLWNTIFSEVRFDEIYSTDYKRTIQTATPTALAKNIQIKLYNPKTIAIESFKKETLGKKVLIVGHSNTTPNLVNQFINQKIYADIEDTTFGNLYIVTINGTTITHQLLKLP
;
A
#
# COMPACT_ATOMS: atom_id res chain seq x y z
N MET A 1 10.71 -44.19 41.93
CA MET A 1 11.55 -43.24 41.16
C MET A 1 11.27 -43.20 39.65
N LYS A 2 10.56 -44.17 39.04
CA LYS A 2 10.27 -44.19 37.59
C LYS A 2 8.93 -43.54 37.15
N LYS A 3 8.03 -43.18 38.07
CA LYS A 3 6.71 -42.60 37.74
C LYS A 3 6.71 -41.08 37.52
N TYR A 4 7.75 -40.39 37.95
CA TYR A 4 7.88 -38.93 37.76
C TYR A 4 8.62 -38.56 36.47
N LEU A 5 9.26 -39.54 35.81
CA LEU A 5 9.97 -39.30 34.55
C LEU A 5 9.03 -39.09 33.35
N LEU A 6 7.75 -39.48 33.47
CA LEU A 6 6.77 -39.34 32.38
C LEU A 6 6.07 -37.97 32.35
N ILE A 7 6.17 -37.17 33.42
CA ILE A 7 5.47 -35.87 33.52
C ILE A 7 6.35 -34.72 32.99
N ILE A 8 7.66 -34.91 32.92
CA ILE A 8 8.60 -33.89 32.45
C ILE A 8 8.65 -33.83 30.91
N ALA A 9 8.18 -34.86 30.21
CA ALA A 9 8.14 -34.88 28.74
C ALA A 9 6.96 -34.09 28.14
N LEU A 10 5.97 -33.67 28.93
CA LEU A 10 4.78 -32.94 28.46
C LEU A 10 4.89 -31.41 28.61
N PHE A 11 6.08 -30.91 28.93
CA PHE A 11 6.39 -29.48 29.05
C PHE A 11 7.44 -29.01 28.02
N ILE A 12 7.50 -29.68 26.86
CA ILE A 12 8.03 -29.03 25.66
C ILE A 12 7.00 -27.97 25.29
N LEU A 13 7.14 -26.80 25.90
CA LEU A 13 6.45 -25.58 25.51
C LEU A 13 6.49 -25.51 23.98
N GLN A 14 5.33 -25.68 23.37
CA GLN A 14 5.06 -25.19 22.04
C GLN A 14 5.12 -23.67 22.14
N ILE A 15 6.33 -23.11 22.19
CA ILE A 15 6.54 -21.69 21.88
C ILE A 15 6.33 -21.63 20.37
N SER A 16 5.07 -21.59 19.97
CA SER A 16 4.67 -21.13 18.65
C SER A 16 5.12 -19.68 18.59
N PHE A 17 6.34 -19.43 18.11
CA PHE A 17 6.70 -18.14 17.56
C PHE A 17 5.71 -17.92 16.42
N GLY A 18 4.62 -17.20 16.70
CA GLY A 18 3.68 -16.79 15.68
C GLY A 18 4.48 -16.04 14.64
N GLN A 19 4.61 -16.62 13.44
CA GLN A 19 5.36 -15.99 12.37
C GLN A 19 4.61 -14.71 12.00
N GLN A 20 5.13 -13.59 12.50
CA GLN A 20 4.46 -12.32 12.38
C GLN A 20 4.54 -11.88 10.93
N SER A 21 3.39 -11.97 10.25
CA SER A 21 3.30 -11.70 8.81
C SER A 21 3.51 -10.20 8.59
N THR A 22 4.61 -9.85 7.95
CA THR A 22 4.93 -8.46 7.61
C THR A 22 4.12 -8.04 6.41
N THR A 23 3.39 -6.93 6.54
CA THR A 23 2.60 -6.34 5.46
C THR A 23 3.22 -5.00 5.08
N THR A 24 3.40 -4.73 3.78
CA THR A 24 3.96 -3.46 3.31
C THR A 24 3.01 -2.81 2.32
N TYR A 25 2.63 -1.57 2.60
CA TYR A 25 1.76 -0.75 1.78
C TYR A 25 2.57 0.35 1.12
N TYR A 26 2.40 0.51 -0.18
CA TYR A 26 3.01 1.55 -0.99
C TYR A 26 1.88 2.45 -1.47
N PHE A 27 1.87 3.70 -1.03
CA PHE A 27 0.87 4.67 -1.43
C PHE A 27 1.47 5.70 -2.35
N ILE A 28 0.79 5.92 -3.48
CA ILE A 28 1.10 7.00 -4.41
C ILE A 28 -0.18 7.76 -4.75
N ARG A 29 -0.01 9.00 -5.18
CA ARG A 29 -1.05 9.77 -5.86
C ARG A 29 -1.04 9.42 -7.35
N HIS A 30 -2.16 9.57 -8.05
CA HIS A 30 -2.16 9.60 -9.52
C HIS A 30 -1.13 10.60 -10.09
N ALA A 31 -0.70 10.34 -11.31
CA ALA A 31 0.17 11.21 -12.09
C ALA A 31 -0.59 12.40 -12.70
N GLU A 32 0.14 13.24 -13.44
CA GLU A 32 -0.32 14.46 -14.09
C GLU A 32 -1.50 14.21 -15.03
N LYS A 33 -2.51 15.08 -14.97
CA LYS A 33 -3.76 14.98 -15.74
C LYS A 33 -3.77 15.97 -16.91
N VAL A 34 -4.48 15.63 -17.98
CA VAL A 34 -4.57 16.47 -19.18
C VAL A 34 -5.30 17.80 -18.92
N ASP A 35 -6.29 17.80 -18.03
CA ASP A 35 -7.07 18.99 -17.68
C ASP A 35 -7.73 18.90 -16.28
N ASN A 36 -8.61 19.86 -15.97
CA ASN A 36 -9.35 19.97 -14.71
C ASN A 36 -10.81 19.46 -14.79
N SER A 37 -11.17 18.71 -15.81
CA SER A 37 -12.48 18.05 -15.88
C SER A 37 -12.66 17.05 -14.71
N GLN A 38 -13.87 16.51 -14.55
CA GLN A 38 -14.21 15.67 -13.40
C GLN A 38 -13.42 14.33 -13.38
N ASN A 39 -13.21 13.73 -14.55
CA ASN A 39 -12.51 12.45 -14.67
C ASN A 39 -11.56 12.45 -15.88
N PRO A 40 -10.50 13.26 -15.84
CA PRO A 40 -9.58 13.43 -16.95
C PRO A 40 -8.67 12.21 -17.07
N ASP A 41 -8.23 11.97 -18.30
CA ASP A 41 -7.10 11.10 -18.61
C ASP A 41 -5.77 11.73 -18.13
N LEU A 42 -4.72 10.92 -18.04
CA LEU A 42 -3.36 11.41 -17.81
C LEU A 42 -2.86 12.24 -18.99
N SER A 43 -2.05 13.26 -18.71
CA SER A 43 -1.29 13.96 -19.74
C SER A 43 -0.13 13.07 -20.22
N GLU A 44 0.58 13.49 -21.28
CA GLU A 44 1.79 12.80 -21.75
C GLU A 44 2.83 12.64 -20.62
N THR A 45 3.13 13.72 -19.90
CA THR A 45 3.98 13.69 -18.69
C THR A 45 3.44 12.74 -17.62
N GLY A 46 2.12 12.67 -17.47
CA GLY A 46 1.49 11.75 -16.52
C GLY A 46 1.68 10.27 -16.92
N LEU A 47 1.60 9.97 -18.21
CA LEU A 47 1.87 8.63 -18.75
C LEU A 47 3.35 8.25 -18.58
N GLU A 48 4.27 9.18 -18.83
CA GLU A 48 5.70 8.99 -18.55
C GLU A 48 5.94 8.68 -17.07
N ARG A 49 5.32 9.43 -16.16
CA ARG A 49 5.42 9.18 -14.72
C ARG A 49 4.81 7.84 -14.32
N ALA A 50 3.69 7.45 -14.91
CA ALA A 50 3.09 6.13 -14.67
C ALA A 50 4.06 4.99 -15.06
N ASN A 51 4.78 5.15 -16.17
CA ASN A 51 5.84 4.22 -16.57
C ASN A 51 7.05 4.29 -15.64
N LEU A 52 7.43 5.47 -15.15
CA LEU A 52 8.49 5.62 -14.16
C LEU A 52 8.15 4.88 -12.85
N TRP A 53 6.90 4.91 -12.39
CA TRP A 53 6.47 4.10 -11.25
C TRP A 53 6.67 2.61 -11.48
N ASN A 54 6.35 2.10 -12.67
CA ASN A 54 6.64 0.71 -13.01
C ASN A 54 8.14 0.39 -12.91
N THR A 55 9.01 1.30 -13.37
CA THR A 55 10.47 1.15 -13.24
C THR A 55 10.91 1.17 -11.77
N ILE A 56 10.42 2.11 -10.97
CA ILE A 56 10.72 2.21 -9.54
C ILE A 56 10.29 0.94 -8.79
N PHE A 57 9.14 0.36 -9.16
CA PHE A 57 8.61 -0.85 -8.56
C PHE A 57 9.03 -2.15 -9.26
N SER A 58 10.02 -2.11 -10.16
CA SER A 58 10.48 -3.27 -10.93
C SER A 58 10.87 -4.47 -10.04
N GLU A 59 11.54 -4.22 -8.92
CA GLU A 59 11.96 -5.26 -7.97
C GLU A 59 10.93 -5.55 -6.87
N VAL A 60 9.84 -4.78 -6.79
CA VAL A 60 8.77 -5.03 -5.82
C VAL A 60 7.84 -6.11 -6.36
N ARG A 61 7.75 -7.23 -5.65
CA ARG A 61 6.76 -8.27 -5.89
C ARG A 61 5.48 -7.89 -5.15
N PHE A 62 4.58 -7.19 -5.84
CA PHE A 62 3.25 -6.90 -5.29
C PHE A 62 2.38 -8.14 -5.33
N ASP A 63 1.51 -8.28 -4.33
CA ASP A 63 0.44 -9.28 -4.32
C ASP A 63 -0.86 -8.66 -4.83
N GLU A 64 -1.09 -7.38 -4.53
CA GLU A 64 -2.33 -6.67 -4.87
C GLU A 64 -2.06 -5.21 -5.24
N ILE A 65 -2.90 -4.68 -6.13
CA ILE A 65 -2.88 -3.29 -6.56
C ILE A 65 -4.29 -2.71 -6.46
N TYR A 66 -4.42 -1.59 -5.77
CA TYR A 66 -5.66 -0.86 -5.56
C TYR A 66 -5.61 0.52 -6.19
N SER A 67 -6.75 0.94 -6.73
CA SER A 67 -6.95 2.27 -7.28
C SER A 67 -8.35 2.79 -6.97
N THR A 68 -8.55 4.10 -6.91
CA THR A 68 -9.91 4.64 -7.00
C THR A 68 -10.43 4.52 -8.43
N ASP A 69 -11.74 4.71 -8.65
CA ASP A 69 -12.38 4.49 -9.96
C ASP A 69 -12.09 5.56 -11.03
N TYR A 70 -11.27 6.56 -10.70
CA TYR A 70 -10.92 7.62 -11.63
C TYR A 70 -9.95 7.12 -12.71
N LYS A 71 -10.11 7.61 -13.94
CA LYS A 71 -9.23 7.26 -15.06
C LYS A 71 -7.76 7.50 -14.73
N ARG A 72 -7.44 8.69 -14.20
CA ARG A 72 -6.07 9.05 -13.82
C ARG A 72 -5.43 8.11 -12.80
N THR A 73 -6.17 7.62 -11.80
CA THR A 73 -5.62 6.68 -10.80
C THR A 73 -5.45 5.29 -11.40
N ILE A 74 -6.39 4.84 -12.24
CA ILE A 74 -6.30 3.56 -12.95
C ILE A 74 -5.12 3.58 -13.93
N GLN A 75 -4.99 4.63 -14.74
CA GLN A 75 -3.91 4.79 -15.71
C GLN A 75 -2.54 4.90 -15.04
N THR A 76 -2.46 5.53 -13.87
CA THR A 76 -1.20 5.57 -13.09
C THR A 76 -0.78 4.18 -12.61
N ALA A 77 -1.74 3.36 -12.17
CA ALA A 77 -1.48 1.99 -11.71
C ALA A 77 -1.20 1.01 -12.87
N THR A 78 -1.75 1.28 -14.06
CA THR A 78 -1.82 0.33 -15.19
C THR A 78 -0.45 -0.21 -15.63
N PRO A 79 0.60 0.61 -15.86
CA PRO A 79 1.91 0.07 -16.26
C PRO A 79 2.47 -0.94 -15.26
N THR A 80 2.35 -0.64 -13.96
CA THR A 80 2.80 -1.56 -12.91
C THR A 80 1.92 -2.81 -12.86
N ALA A 81 0.60 -2.65 -12.95
CA ALA A 81 -0.35 -3.77 -12.93
C ALA A 81 -0.11 -4.77 -14.08
N LEU A 82 0.11 -4.26 -15.29
CA LEU A 82 0.42 -5.08 -16.46
C LEU A 82 1.77 -5.80 -16.31
N ALA A 83 2.81 -5.09 -15.90
CA ALA A 83 4.15 -5.69 -15.73
C ALA A 83 4.18 -6.79 -14.66
N LYS A 84 3.33 -6.68 -13.62
CA LYS A 84 3.22 -7.67 -12.55
C LYS A 84 2.15 -8.74 -12.82
N ASN A 85 1.36 -8.59 -13.89
CA ASN A 85 0.19 -9.42 -14.19
C ASN A 85 -0.82 -9.49 -13.02
N ILE A 86 -1.14 -8.33 -12.43
CA ILE A 86 -2.06 -8.19 -11.29
C ILE A 86 -3.26 -7.33 -11.72
N GLN A 87 -4.47 -7.77 -11.43
CA GLN A 87 -5.67 -6.96 -11.66
C GLN A 87 -5.75 -5.79 -10.68
N ILE A 88 -6.11 -4.61 -11.18
CA ILE A 88 -6.40 -3.45 -10.33
C ILE A 88 -7.75 -3.68 -9.64
N LYS A 89 -7.74 -3.67 -8.31
CA LYS A 89 -8.95 -3.68 -7.47
C LYS A 89 -9.38 -2.24 -7.17
N LEU A 90 -10.69 -1.99 -7.22
CA LEU A 90 -11.23 -0.66 -6.92
C LEU A 90 -11.47 -0.50 -5.42
N TYR A 91 -11.14 0.68 -4.88
CA TYR A 91 -11.52 1.08 -3.53
C TYR A 91 -12.12 2.48 -3.52
N ASN A 92 -12.92 2.77 -2.49
CA ASN A 92 -13.44 4.11 -2.26
C ASN A 92 -12.78 4.71 -1.01
N PRO A 93 -12.03 5.82 -1.13
CA PRO A 93 -11.31 6.42 -0.01
C PRO A 93 -12.23 6.95 1.10
N LYS A 94 -13.51 7.19 0.81
CA LYS A 94 -14.49 7.68 1.80
C LYS A 94 -15.10 6.57 2.65
N THR A 95 -15.15 5.34 2.14
CA THR A 95 -15.88 4.23 2.77
C THR A 95 -15.01 3.02 3.08
N ILE A 96 -13.71 3.08 2.78
CA ILE A 96 -12.77 1.99 3.06
C ILE A 96 -12.71 1.71 4.56
N ALA A 97 -13.01 0.47 4.95
CA ALA A 97 -12.89 0.01 6.33
C ALA A 97 -11.44 -0.45 6.59
N ILE A 98 -10.63 0.44 7.16
CA ILE A 98 -9.17 0.27 7.30
C ILE A 98 -8.80 -1.03 8.02
N GLU A 99 -9.46 -1.37 9.12
CA GLU A 99 -9.15 -2.57 9.88
C GLU A 99 -9.50 -3.86 9.12
N SER A 100 -10.63 -3.86 8.41
CA SER A 100 -10.98 -4.98 7.51
C SER A 100 -9.98 -5.10 6.35
N PHE A 101 -9.57 -3.97 5.78
CA PHE A 101 -8.57 -3.94 4.70
C PHE A 101 -7.21 -4.48 5.17
N LYS A 102 -6.73 -4.05 6.34
CA LYS A 102 -5.49 -4.57 6.95
C LYS A 102 -5.56 -6.07 7.20
N LYS A 103 -6.72 -6.58 7.59
CA LYS A 103 -6.95 -8.02 7.78
C LYS A 103 -6.93 -8.80 6.47
N GLU A 104 -7.57 -8.30 5.42
CA GLU A 104 -7.61 -8.93 4.09
C GLU A 104 -6.23 -8.97 3.42
N THR A 105 -5.40 -7.96 3.71
CA THR A 105 -4.08 -7.78 3.10
C THR A 105 -2.93 -8.26 3.98
N LEU A 106 -3.22 -8.93 5.11
CA LEU A 106 -2.20 -9.41 6.03
C LEU A 106 -1.13 -10.26 5.34
N GLY A 107 0.13 -9.89 5.51
CA GLY A 107 1.30 -10.58 4.93
C GLY A 107 1.61 -10.21 3.48
N LYS A 108 0.89 -9.26 2.88
CA LYS A 108 1.03 -8.88 1.47
C LYS A 108 1.85 -7.60 1.26
N LYS A 109 2.37 -7.43 0.06
CA LYS A 109 2.83 -6.16 -0.49
C LYS A 109 1.77 -5.56 -1.38
N VAL A 110 1.28 -4.38 -1.03
CA VAL A 110 0.11 -3.77 -1.67
C VAL A 110 0.45 -2.38 -2.21
N LEU A 111 0.17 -2.13 -3.48
CA LEU A 111 0.20 -0.79 -4.07
C LEU A 111 -1.18 -0.16 -3.97
N ILE A 112 -1.27 1.09 -3.53
CA ILE A 112 -2.53 1.84 -3.39
C ILE A 112 -2.37 3.19 -4.08
N VAL A 113 -3.19 3.44 -5.10
CA VAL A 113 -3.15 4.66 -5.92
C VAL A 113 -4.38 5.52 -5.63
N GLY A 114 -4.14 6.73 -5.12
CA GLY A 114 -5.19 7.67 -4.69
C GLY A 114 -4.99 9.10 -5.18
N HIS A 115 -5.37 10.07 -4.35
CA HIS A 115 -5.39 11.50 -4.70
C HIS A 115 -4.56 12.35 -3.73
N SER A 116 -4.26 13.59 -4.12
CA SER A 116 -3.51 14.58 -3.34
C SER A 116 -4.06 14.79 -1.91
N ASN A 117 -5.39 14.76 -1.76
CA ASN A 117 -6.07 14.99 -0.48
C ASN A 117 -6.52 13.71 0.25
N THR A 118 -6.44 12.54 -0.39
CA THR A 118 -6.90 11.28 0.23
C THR A 118 -5.76 10.32 0.51
N THR A 119 -4.68 10.36 -0.27
CA THR A 119 -3.51 9.51 -0.05
C THR A 119 -2.83 9.81 1.29
N PRO A 120 -2.47 11.08 1.63
CA PRO A 120 -1.86 11.38 2.94
C PRO A 120 -2.78 11.04 4.11
N ASN A 121 -4.08 11.31 3.96
CA ASN A 121 -5.08 10.97 4.96
C ASN A 121 -5.20 9.45 5.17
N LEU A 122 -5.18 8.66 4.10
CA LEU A 122 -5.22 7.21 4.18
C LEU A 122 -3.97 6.66 4.87
N VAL A 123 -2.78 7.19 4.54
CA VAL A 123 -1.54 6.82 5.24
C VAL A 123 -1.65 7.09 6.74
N ASN A 124 -2.14 8.27 7.13
CA ASN A 124 -2.39 8.64 8.53
C ASN A 124 -3.31 7.63 9.25
N GLN A 125 -4.38 7.17 8.59
CA GLN A 125 -5.27 6.13 9.14
C GLN A 125 -4.56 4.78 9.30
N PHE A 126 -3.66 4.42 8.39
CA PHE A 126 -2.89 3.17 8.50
C PHE A 126 -1.91 3.19 9.67
N ILE A 127 -1.30 4.35 9.94
CA ILE A 127 -0.31 4.52 11.01
C ILE A 127 -0.91 4.97 12.35
N ASN A 128 -2.23 5.21 12.40
CA ASN A 128 -2.94 5.72 13.57
C ASN A 128 -2.36 7.05 14.11
N GLN A 129 -1.90 7.93 13.21
CA GLN A 129 -1.31 9.23 13.55
C GLN A 129 -1.72 10.28 12.51
N LYS A 130 -1.63 11.57 12.86
CA LYS A 130 -1.95 12.68 11.95
C LYS A 130 -0.71 13.51 11.63
N ILE A 131 0.23 12.94 10.89
CA ILE A 131 1.53 13.55 10.60
C ILE A 131 1.67 14.03 9.15
N TYR A 132 0.96 13.41 8.21
CA TYR A 132 1.01 13.77 6.80
C TYR A 132 -0.15 14.72 6.47
N ALA A 133 0.17 15.97 6.14
CA ALA A 133 -0.81 16.91 5.61
C ALA A 133 -1.20 16.56 4.16
N ASP A 134 -2.34 17.10 3.72
CA ASP A 134 -2.71 17.08 2.31
C ASP A 134 -1.61 17.73 1.47
N ILE A 135 -1.42 17.23 0.26
CA ILE A 135 -0.44 17.75 -0.68
C ILE A 135 -1.12 18.59 -1.75
N GLU A 136 -0.41 19.58 -2.28
CA GLU A 136 -0.90 20.39 -3.39
C GLU A 136 -1.21 19.51 -4.62
N ASP A 137 -2.19 19.92 -5.44
CA ASP A 137 -2.50 19.20 -6.69
C ASP A 137 -1.35 19.25 -7.71
N THR A 138 -0.35 20.09 -7.51
CA THR A 138 0.88 20.12 -8.33
C THR A 138 1.99 19.23 -7.78
N THR A 139 1.81 18.59 -6.61
CA THR A 139 2.82 17.74 -5.99
C THR A 139 2.71 16.29 -6.48
N PHE A 140 3.67 15.84 -7.26
CA PHE A 140 3.79 14.46 -7.75
C PHE A 140 5.06 13.80 -7.20
N GLY A 141 5.22 12.48 -7.42
CA GLY A 141 6.44 11.76 -7.03
C GLY A 141 6.54 11.36 -5.55
N ASN A 142 5.56 11.71 -4.70
CA ASN A 142 5.53 11.22 -3.32
C ASN A 142 5.21 9.72 -3.27
N LEU A 143 6.08 8.97 -2.62
CA LEU A 143 5.90 7.56 -2.27
C LEU A 143 5.88 7.41 -0.75
N TYR A 144 4.74 7.03 -0.21
CA TYR A 144 4.60 6.67 1.20
C TYR A 144 4.72 5.16 1.33
N ILE A 145 5.57 4.68 2.23
CA ILE A 145 5.74 3.25 2.49
C ILE A 145 5.40 3.03 3.96
N VAL A 146 4.41 2.20 4.23
CA VAL A 146 4.01 1.79 5.58
C VAL A 146 4.26 0.30 5.72
N THR A 147 5.02 -0.10 6.75
CA THR A 147 5.25 -1.50 7.08
C THR A 147 4.61 -1.82 8.42
N ILE A 148 3.77 -2.85 8.44
CA ILE A 148 3.14 -3.37 9.64
C ILE A 148 3.70 -4.75 9.91
N ASN A 149 4.35 -4.90 11.06
CA ASN A 149 4.84 -6.17 11.57
C ASN A 149 4.22 -6.35 12.97
N GLY A 150 3.10 -7.08 13.03
CA GLY A 150 2.29 -7.24 14.23
C GLY A 150 1.80 -5.91 14.77
N THR A 151 2.24 -5.55 15.98
CA THR A 151 1.89 -4.26 16.60
C THR A 151 2.84 -3.13 16.20
N THR A 152 3.97 -3.43 15.57
CA THR A 152 4.93 -2.43 15.13
C THR A 152 4.52 -1.87 13.77
N ILE A 153 4.39 -0.54 13.71
CA ILE A 153 4.15 0.20 12.48
C ILE A 153 5.35 1.12 12.23
N THR A 154 5.95 0.99 11.05
CA THR A 154 6.95 1.95 10.56
C THR A 154 6.45 2.60 9.28
N HIS A 155 6.86 3.84 9.04
CA HIS A 155 6.48 4.57 7.84
C HIS A 155 7.61 5.47 7.37
N GLN A 156 7.68 5.69 6.05
CA GLN A 156 8.62 6.60 5.41
C GLN A 156 7.94 7.30 4.23
N LEU A 157 8.37 8.53 3.95
CA LEU A 157 7.99 9.29 2.77
C LEU A 157 9.24 9.54 1.94
N LEU A 158 9.23 9.08 0.69
CA LEU A 158 10.23 9.40 -0.31
C LEU A 158 9.63 10.40 -1.32
N LYS A 159 10.41 11.42 -1.68
CA LYS A 159 10.04 12.38 -2.73
C LYS A 159 10.89 12.08 -3.96
N LEU A 160 10.27 11.48 -4.96
CA LEU A 160 10.92 11.07 -6.20
C LEU A 160 10.71 12.15 -7.27
N PRO A 161 11.63 12.26 -8.25
CA PRO A 161 11.47 13.17 -9.38
C PRO A 161 10.20 12.86 -10.20
#